data_AF-A0A8T3DA55-F1
#
_entry.id   AF-A0A8T3DA55-F1
#
_cell.length_a   1.000
_cell.length_b   1.000
_cell.length_c   1.000
_cell.angle_alpha   90.00
_cell.angle_beta   90.00
_cell.angle_gamma   90.00
#
_symmetry.space_group_name_H-M   'P 1'
#
loop_
_entity.id
_entity.type
_entity.pdbx_description
1 polymer ?
#
loop_
_entity_poly.entity_id
_entity_poly.type
_entity_poly.pdbx_seq_one_letter_code
_entity_poly.pdbx_strand_id
1 'polypeptide(L)'
;MKLPGVSLPSTPVSFTRATPIQRHRYLVTPLALPVICPATVPLSINQWGPRLDPLHPPHLRRRTVSMETPAVHHLNHQRTLVMQQKEYCRFHQAWQRPFYGSRAEKEEYRKEVREALKRQMREKWEARKQRLANKAKELEYLQETDRQALSREREQISSRAKEMREYRDENKRLMEQCWRDRAVSRSLEMLRDRALLQYNPLNWSCTLK
;
A
#
# COMPACT_ATOMS: atom_id res chain seq x y z
N MET A 1 12.25 26.93 -11.59
CA MET A 1 11.80 25.67 -10.98
C MET A 1 10.65 25.98 -10.03
N LYS A 2 9.44 25.52 -10.33
CA LYS A 2 8.23 25.79 -9.53
C LYS A 2 8.17 24.79 -8.37
N LEU A 3 8.07 25.27 -7.13
CA LEU A 3 7.89 24.42 -5.95
C LEU A 3 6.49 23.78 -5.98
N PRO A 4 6.35 22.47 -5.67
CA PRO A 4 5.05 21.82 -5.58
C PRO A 4 4.30 22.37 -4.36
N GLY A 5 3.08 22.84 -4.60
CA GLY A 5 2.18 23.33 -3.55
C GLY A 5 1.86 22.24 -2.54
N VAL A 6 2.06 22.56 -1.27
CA VAL A 6 1.67 21.71 -0.14
C VAL A 6 0.14 21.74 -0.05
N SER A 7 -0.53 20.69 -0.53
CA SER A 7 -1.93 20.45 -0.21
C SER A 7 -2.03 19.85 1.18
N LEU A 8 -2.71 20.54 2.09
CA LEU A 8 -3.10 19.95 3.37
C LEU A 8 -4.14 18.85 3.08
N PRO A 9 -4.06 17.67 3.74
CA PRO A 9 -5.11 16.68 3.65
C PRO A 9 -6.36 17.26 4.34
N SER A 10 -7.27 17.83 3.56
CA SER A 10 -8.60 18.15 4.03
C SER A 10 -9.35 16.83 4.21
N THR A 11 -9.79 16.56 5.43
CA THR A 11 -10.79 15.52 5.69
C THR A 11 -11.98 15.79 4.78
N PRO A 12 -12.42 14.84 3.94
CA PRO A 12 -13.61 15.02 3.16
C PRO A 12 -14.78 15.20 4.13
N VAL A 13 -15.34 16.41 4.19
CA VAL A 13 -16.64 16.61 4.79
C VAL A 13 -17.63 15.95 3.85
N SER A 14 -17.93 14.68 4.14
CA SER A 14 -19.03 13.98 3.52
C SER A 14 -20.30 14.75 3.87
N PHE A 15 -20.74 15.62 2.96
CA PHE A 15 -22.11 16.08 2.97
C PHE A 15 -22.95 14.85 2.67
N THR A 16 -23.42 14.17 3.72
CA THR A 16 -24.55 13.26 3.60
C THR A 16 -25.65 14.09 2.97
N ARG A 17 -25.90 13.87 1.68
CA ARG A 17 -27.03 14.41 0.94
C ARG A 17 -28.23 14.23 1.85
N ALA A 18 -28.75 15.34 2.38
CA ALA A 18 -29.86 15.32 3.31
C ALA A 18 -30.99 14.58 2.59
N THR A 19 -31.21 13.31 2.96
CA THR A 19 -32.45 12.64 2.66
C THR A 19 -33.52 13.55 3.23
N PRO A 20 -34.54 13.96 2.43
CA PRO A 20 -35.59 14.80 2.97
C PRO A 20 -36.10 14.09 4.21
N ILE A 21 -35.92 14.73 5.38
CA ILE A 21 -36.48 14.24 6.62
C ILE A 21 -37.95 14.12 6.32
N GLN A 22 -38.45 12.89 6.20
CA GLN A 22 -39.88 12.64 6.18
C GLN A 22 -40.36 13.22 7.49
N ARG A 23 -40.94 14.42 7.43
CA ARG A 23 -41.67 15.02 8.53
C ARG A 23 -42.82 14.07 8.77
N HIS A 24 -42.62 13.09 9.64
CA HIS A 24 -43.72 12.41 10.29
C HIS A 24 -44.42 13.50 11.09
N ARG A 25 -45.41 14.13 10.46
CA ARG A 25 -46.45 14.85 11.16
C ARG A 25 -47.07 13.79 12.07
N TYR A 26 -46.74 13.85 13.36
CA TYR A 26 -47.56 13.19 14.37
C TYR A 26 -48.94 13.79 14.21
N LEU A 27 -49.83 13.04 13.56
CA LEU A 27 -51.25 13.34 13.57
C LEU A 27 -51.67 13.08 15.01
N VAL A 28 -51.70 14.15 15.82
CA VAL A 28 -52.60 14.19 16.97
C VAL A 28 -53.94 13.74 16.41
N THR A 29 -54.41 12.56 16.83
CA THR A 29 -55.73 12.11 16.43
C THR A 29 -56.69 13.08 17.12
N PRO A 30 -57.37 14.00 16.40
CA PRO A 30 -58.41 14.76 17.06
C PRO A 30 -59.43 13.72 17.54
N LEU A 31 -59.91 13.87 18.77
CA LEU A 31 -61.06 13.12 19.28
C LEU A 31 -62.31 13.62 18.54
N ALA A 32 -62.38 13.34 17.24
CA ALA A 32 -63.56 13.53 16.44
C ALA A 32 -64.36 12.24 16.57
N LEU A 33 -65.45 12.30 17.34
CA LEU A 33 -66.51 11.30 17.25
C LEU A 33 -66.90 11.16 15.77
N PRO A 34 -67.17 9.95 15.26
CA PRO A 34 -67.58 9.79 13.89
C PRO A 34 -68.83 10.64 13.66
N VAL A 35 -68.74 11.57 12.70
CA VAL A 35 -69.91 12.26 12.19
C VAL A 35 -70.84 11.17 11.67
N ILE A 36 -71.96 10.97 12.35
CA ILE A 36 -73.03 10.13 11.86
C ILE A 36 -73.57 10.87 10.63
N CYS A 37 -73.04 10.53 9.46
CA CYS A 37 -73.67 10.93 8.20
C CYS A 37 -75.04 10.25 8.19
N PRO A 38 -76.17 11.00 8.21
CA PRO A 38 -77.46 10.36 8.03
C PRO A 38 -77.40 9.68 6.66
N ALA A 39 -77.61 8.37 6.65
CA ALA A 39 -77.74 7.61 5.42
C ALA A 39 -78.87 8.25 4.62
N THR A 40 -78.53 9.09 3.65
CA THR A 40 -79.49 9.54 2.65
C THR A 40 -79.72 8.32 1.80
N VAL A 41 -80.70 7.52 2.19
CA VAL A 41 -81.24 6.43 1.38
C VAL A 41 -81.73 7.08 0.09
N PRO A 42 -81.09 6.89 -1.06
CA PRO A 42 -81.74 7.19 -2.31
C PRO A 42 -82.70 6.03 -2.51
N LEU A 43 -83.98 6.23 -2.19
CA LEU A 43 -85.05 5.41 -2.73
C LEU A 43 -85.09 5.67 -4.25
N SER A 44 -84.14 5.08 -4.97
CA SER A 44 -84.13 4.98 -6.42
C SER A 44 -83.70 3.55 -6.75
N ILE A 45 -84.71 2.72 -7.00
CA ILE A 45 -84.64 1.26 -7.10
C ILE A 45 -83.82 0.76 -8.31
N ASN A 46 -83.20 1.61 -9.13
CA ASN A 46 -82.53 1.18 -10.37
C ASN A 46 -81.16 1.82 -10.65
N GLN A 47 -80.33 2.10 -9.64
CA GLN A 47 -78.90 2.42 -9.86
C GLN A 47 -78.01 1.31 -9.30
N TRP A 48 -77.70 0.33 -10.14
CA TRP A 48 -76.66 -0.66 -9.82
C TRP A 48 -75.32 0.08 -9.88
N GLY A 49 -74.55 0.07 -8.78
CA GLY A 49 -73.20 0.63 -8.75
C GLY A 49 -72.27 -0.02 -9.79
N PRO A 50 -71.17 0.64 -10.19
CA PRO A 50 -70.27 0.11 -11.21
C PRO A 50 -69.72 -1.27 -10.80
N ARG A 51 -69.66 -2.19 -11.76
CA ARG A 51 -69.26 -3.60 -11.57
C ARG A 51 -67.84 -3.68 -11.02
N LEU A 52 -67.67 -4.19 -9.79
CA LEU A 52 -66.35 -4.38 -9.17
C LEU A 52 -65.59 -5.51 -9.89
N ASP A 53 -64.35 -5.27 -10.32
CA ASP A 53 -63.48 -6.31 -10.88
C ASP A 53 -62.83 -7.12 -9.76
N PRO A 54 -63.14 -8.43 -9.60
CA PRO A 54 -62.56 -9.25 -8.54
C PRO A 54 -61.05 -9.50 -8.73
N LEU A 55 -60.50 -9.31 -9.94
CA LEU A 55 -59.07 -9.48 -10.20
C LEU A 55 -58.25 -8.22 -9.85
N HIS A 56 -58.91 -7.08 -9.66
CA HIS A 56 -58.27 -5.80 -9.33
C HIS A 56 -59.01 -5.11 -8.18
N PRO A 57 -58.89 -5.63 -6.94
CA PRO A 57 -59.43 -4.92 -5.78
C PRO A 57 -58.80 -3.53 -5.70
N PRO A 58 -59.59 -2.47 -5.45
CA PRO A 58 -59.07 -1.12 -5.39
C PRO A 58 -57.94 -1.05 -4.39
N HIS A 59 -56.85 -0.34 -4.73
CA HIS A 59 -55.71 -0.10 -3.85
C HIS A 59 -56.14 0.72 -2.63
N LEU A 60 -56.80 0.08 -1.66
CA LEU A 60 -57.10 0.67 -0.38
C LEU A 60 -55.77 0.97 0.29
N ARG A 61 -55.55 2.25 0.63
CA ARG A 61 -54.38 2.63 1.44
C ARG A 61 -54.45 1.81 2.73
N ARG A 62 -53.52 0.86 2.90
CA ARG A 62 -53.38 0.09 4.13
C ARG A 62 -53.21 1.10 5.26
N ARG A 63 -54.15 1.13 6.20
CA ARG A 63 -54.01 1.96 7.40
C ARG A 63 -52.84 1.38 8.19
N THR A 64 -51.78 2.15 8.37
CA THR A 64 -50.74 1.84 9.35
C THR A 64 -51.38 2.05 10.72
N VAL A 65 -51.98 1.00 11.28
CA VAL A 65 -52.55 1.05 12.62
C VAL A 65 -51.45 0.64 13.60
N SER A 66 -51.06 1.55 14.48
CA SER A 66 -50.22 1.19 15.62
C SER A 66 -51.02 0.28 16.54
N MET A 67 -50.55 -0.95 16.74
CA MET A 67 -51.13 -1.89 17.71
C MET A 67 -50.79 -1.53 19.16
N GLU A 68 -49.97 -0.49 19.36
CA GLU A 68 -49.56 -0.02 20.68
C GLU A 68 -50.72 0.67 21.38
N THR A 69 -50.85 0.41 22.68
CA THR A 69 -51.73 1.21 23.55
C THR A 69 -51.17 2.62 23.68
N PRO A 70 -52.04 3.63 23.88
CA PRO A 70 -51.61 5.03 23.97
C PRO A 70 -50.57 5.28 25.08
N ALA A 71 -50.64 4.54 26.19
CA ALA A 71 -49.66 4.63 27.27
C ALA A 71 -48.27 4.12 26.87
N VAL A 72 -48.20 2.98 26.16
CA VAL A 72 -46.93 2.42 25.66
C VAL A 72 -46.33 3.32 24.59
N HIS A 73 -47.18 3.86 23.71
CA HIS A 73 -46.74 4.82 22.70
C HIS A 73 -46.14 6.08 23.33
N HIS A 74 -46.76 6.61 24.38
CA HIS A 74 -46.26 7.78 25.11
C HIS A 74 -44.90 7.51 25.76
N LEU A 75 -44.73 6.35 26.41
CA LEU A 75 -43.47 5.96 27.04
C LEU A 75 -42.33 5.81 26.01
N ASN A 76 -42.62 5.16 24.87
CA ASN A 76 -41.65 5.01 23.78
C ASN A 76 -41.25 6.36 23.18
N HIS A 77 -42.21 7.27 23.04
CA HIS A 77 -41.95 8.62 22.58
C HIS A 77 -41.05 9.40 23.55
N GLN A 78 -41.37 9.38 24.86
CA GLN A 78 -40.54 10.00 25.89
C GLN A 78 -39.11 9.44 25.90
N ARG A 79 -38.96 8.11 25.82
CA ARG A 79 -37.65 7.46 25.75
C ARG A 79 -36.83 7.94 24.54
N THR A 80 -37.48 8.06 23.39
CA THR A 80 -36.83 8.55 22.16
C THR A 80 -36.32 9.98 22.33
N LEU A 81 -37.14 10.87 22.89
CA LEU A 81 -36.74 12.27 23.14
C LEU A 81 -35.56 12.35 24.11
N VAL A 82 -35.59 11.57 25.20
CA VAL A 82 -34.48 11.54 26.18
C VAL A 82 -33.19 11.04 25.53
N MET A 83 -33.26 10.00 24.69
CA MET A 83 -32.08 9.51 23.96
C MET A 83 -31.54 10.55 22.98
N GLN A 84 -32.41 11.22 22.23
CA GLN A 84 -32.00 12.30 21.31
C GLN A 84 -31.33 13.45 22.05
N GLN A 85 -31.87 13.85 23.20
CA GLN A 85 -31.30 14.91 24.03
C GLN A 85 -29.94 14.52 24.60
N LYS A 86 -29.79 13.28 25.09
CA LYS A 86 -28.50 12.76 25.58
C LYS A 86 -27.45 12.75 24.48
N GLU A 87 -27.81 12.31 23.29
CA GLU A 87 -26.90 12.27 22.14
C GLU A 87 -26.47 13.68 21.73
N TYR A 88 -27.42 14.62 21.68
CA TYR A 88 -27.15 16.02 21.43
C TYR A 88 -26.15 16.59 22.46
N CYS A 89 -26.41 16.39 23.76
CA CYS A 89 -25.51 16.83 24.81
C CYS A 89 -24.12 16.20 24.68
N ARG A 90 -24.02 14.89 24.42
CA ARG A 90 -22.75 14.19 24.23
C ARG A 90 -21.94 14.79 23.09
N PHE A 91 -22.58 15.03 21.94
CA PHE A 91 -21.91 15.60 20.78
C PHE A 91 -21.36 17.00 21.07
N HIS A 92 -22.15 17.85 21.72
CA HIS A 92 -21.77 19.24 21.99
C HIS A 92 -20.75 19.38 23.14
N GLN A 93 -20.76 18.47 24.12
CA GLN A 93 -19.80 18.46 25.23
C GLN A 93 -18.35 18.36 24.75
N ALA A 94 -18.08 17.63 23.66
CA ALA A 94 -16.73 17.49 23.12
C ALA A 94 -16.12 18.83 22.65
N TRP A 95 -16.95 19.74 22.15
CA TRP A 95 -16.55 21.06 21.64
C TRP A 95 -16.76 22.17 22.67
N GLN A 96 -17.38 21.84 23.79
CA GLN A 96 -17.66 22.77 24.88
C GLN A 96 -16.36 23.17 25.58
N ARG A 97 -15.49 22.21 25.95
CA ARG A 97 -14.28 22.46 26.75
C ARG A 97 -13.42 23.62 26.23
N PRO A 98 -13.12 23.76 24.92
CA PRO A 98 -12.29 24.85 24.42
C PRO A 98 -12.96 26.24 24.49
N PHE A 99 -14.26 26.35 24.23
CA PHE A 99 -14.93 27.64 23.98
C PHE A 99 -15.95 28.03 25.05
N TYR A 100 -16.69 27.05 25.57
CA TYR A 100 -17.83 27.23 26.47
C TYR A 100 -17.65 26.54 27.84
N GLY A 101 -16.50 25.92 28.08
CA GLY A 101 -16.15 25.30 29.35
C GLY A 101 -15.85 26.31 30.46
N SER A 102 -15.70 25.81 31.68
CA SER A 102 -15.25 26.61 32.81
C SER A 102 -13.84 27.18 32.58
N ARG A 103 -13.46 28.23 33.32
CA ARG A 103 -12.11 28.82 33.18
C ARG A 103 -11.01 27.79 33.44
N ALA A 104 -11.24 26.84 34.36
CA ALA A 104 -10.33 25.74 34.64
C ALA A 104 -10.20 24.77 33.46
N GLU A 105 -11.32 24.30 32.91
CA GLU A 105 -11.35 23.40 31.74
C GLU A 105 -10.66 23.99 30.51
N LYS A 106 -10.84 25.30 30.27
CA LYS A 106 -10.16 26.01 29.18
C LYS A 106 -8.65 26.05 29.37
N GLU A 107 -8.17 26.16 30.62
CA GLU A 107 -6.74 26.15 30.90
C GLU A 107 -6.14 24.75 30.76
N GLU A 108 -6.84 23.73 31.23
CA GLU A 108 -6.45 22.32 31.02
C GLU A 108 -6.34 22.00 29.52
N TYR A 109 -7.34 22.37 28.72
CA TYR A 109 -7.28 22.18 27.28
C TYR A 109 -6.07 22.88 26.64
N ARG A 110 -5.80 24.14 27.02
CA ARG A 110 -4.62 24.87 26.53
C ARG A 110 -3.31 24.25 27.00
N LYS A 111 -3.28 23.63 28.18
CA LYS A 111 -2.13 22.86 28.67
C LYS A 111 -1.92 21.59 27.85
N GLU A 112 -2.97 20.79 27.64
CA GLU A 112 -2.95 19.58 26.79
C GLU A 112 -2.43 19.89 25.38
N VAL A 113 -2.91 20.97 24.76
CA VAL A 113 -2.46 21.42 23.43
C VAL A 113 -0.96 21.79 23.44
N ARG A 114 -0.50 22.54 24.45
CA ARG A 114 0.93 22.87 24.59
C ARG A 114 1.80 21.61 24.77
N GLU A 115 1.34 20.65 25.56
CA GLU A 115 2.05 19.39 25.79
C GLU A 115 2.10 18.52 24.53
N ALA A 116 0.99 18.42 23.80
CA ALA A 116 0.92 17.74 22.52
C ALA A 116 1.90 18.35 21.50
N LEU A 117 1.96 19.68 21.41
CA LEU A 117 2.91 20.37 20.54
C LEU A 117 4.36 20.09 20.94
N LYS A 118 4.69 20.17 22.23
CA LYS A 118 6.03 19.82 22.74
C LYS A 118 6.40 18.37 22.39
N ARG A 119 5.45 17.44 22.53
CA ARG A 119 5.65 16.04 22.15
C ARG A 119 5.93 15.90 20.66
N GLN A 120 5.12 16.52 19.80
CA GLN A 120 5.34 16.50 18.35
C GLN A 120 6.70 17.08 17.94
N MET A 121 7.15 18.14 18.61
CA MET A 121 8.47 18.72 18.36
C MET A 121 9.60 17.75 18.74
N ARG A 122 9.50 17.08 19.90
CA ARG A 122 10.48 16.07 20.33
C ARG A 122 10.52 14.88 19.37
N GLU A 123 9.37 14.33 19.02
CA GLU A 123 9.26 13.19 18.09
C GLU A 123 9.87 13.53 16.72
N LYS A 124 9.57 14.73 16.18
CA LYS A 124 10.14 15.19 14.91
C LYS A 124 11.67 15.33 15.00
N TRP A 125 12.17 15.86 16.11
CA TRP A 125 13.60 16.00 16.34
C TRP A 125 14.30 14.63 16.43
N GLU A 126 13.75 13.71 17.21
CA GLU A 126 14.26 12.35 17.37
C GLU A 126 14.25 11.59 16.05
N ALA A 127 13.16 11.66 15.29
CA ALA A 127 13.08 11.05 13.96
C ALA A 127 14.13 11.61 13.00
N ARG A 128 14.39 12.93 13.03
CA ARG A 128 15.45 13.56 12.23
C ARG A 128 16.83 13.06 12.66
N LYS A 129 17.09 13.00 13.97
CA LYS A 129 18.35 12.51 14.54
C LYS A 129 18.60 11.04 14.14
N GLN A 130 17.60 10.17 14.28
CA GLN A 130 17.68 8.77 13.88
C GLN A 130 17.94 8.63 12.38
N ARG A 131 17.24 9.42 11.53
CA ARG A 131 17.46 9.41 10.08
C ARG A 131 18.90 9.78 9.72
N LEU A 132 19.48 10.77 10.38
CA LEU A 132 20.88 11.16 10.16
C LEU A 132 21.84 10.07 10.63
N ALA A 133 21.60 9.47 11.79
CA ALA A 133 22.41 8.37 12.30
C ALA A 133 22.38 7.14 11.38
N ASN A 134 21.21 6.79 10.84
CA ASN A 134 21.08 5.68 9.91
C ASN A 134 21.81 5.96 8.59
N LYS A 135 21.68 7.18 8.05
CA LYS A 135 22.43 7.59 6.86
C LYS A 135 23.95 7.53 7.06
N ALA A 136 24.44 7.94 8.24
CA ALA A 136 25.87 7.82 8.55
C ALA A 136 26.33 6.36 8.52
N LYS A 137 25.58 5.45 9.16
CA LYS A 137 25.86 4.01 9.13
C LYS A 137 25.79 3.41 7.72
N GLU A 138 24.81 3.80 6.92
CA GLU A 138 24.69 3.37 5.53
C GLU A 138 25.90 3.81 4.70
N LEU A 139 26.38 5.05 4.89
CA LEU A 139 27.56 5.55 4.20
C LEU A 139 28.84 4.84 4.63
N GLU A 140 29.02 4.60 5.94
CA GLU A 140 30.15 3.82 6.45
C GLU A 140 30.17 2.39 5.86
N TYR A 141 29.00 1.75 5.80
CA TYR A 141 28.86 0.44 5.17
C TYR A 141 29.24 0.48 3.70
N LEU A 142 28.73 1.45 2.93
CA LEU A 142 29.06 1.60 1.51
C LEU A 142 30.56 1.82 1.29
N GLN A 143 31.18 2.67 2.11
CA GLN A 143 32.62 2.93 2.04
C GLN A 143 33.43 1.65 2.29
N GLU A 144 33.04 0.84 3.27
CA GLU A 144 33.73 -0.42 3.57
C GLU A 144 33.52 -1.45 2.44
N THR A 145 32.32 -1.53 1.86
CA THR A 145 32.07 -2.41 0.71
C THR A 145 32.90 -2.01 -0.51
N ASP A 146 33.04 -0.71 -0.77
CA ASP A 146 33.85 -0.20 -1.89
C ASP A 146 35.33 -0.50 -1.66
N ARG A 147 35.83 -0.29 -0.44
CA ARG A 147 37.18 -0.66 -0.04
C ARG A 147 37.47 -2.14 -0.30
N GLN A 148 36.54 -3.03 0.05
CA GLN A 148 36.67 -4.46 -0.18
C GLN A 148 36.58 -4.84 -1.66
N ALA A 149 35.76 -4.15 -2.46
CA ALA A 149 35.70 -4.35 -3.89
C ALA A 149 37.04 -4.02 -4.56
N LEU A 150 37.63 -2.88 -4.20
CA LEU A 150 38.95 -2.46 -4.70
C LEU A 150 40.06 -3.41 -4.27
N SER A 151 40.03 -3.96 -3.05
CA SER A 151 41.03 -4.95 -2.62
C SER A 151 40.92 -6.23 -3.43
N ARG A 152 39.69 -6.73 -3.64
CA ARG A 152 39.44 -7.93 -4.46
C ARG A 152 39.87 -7.74 -5.91
N GLU A 153 39.61 -6.58 -6.49
CA GLU A 153 40.05 -6.28 -7.86
C GLU A 153 41.58 -6.30 -7.98
N ARG A 154 42.29 -5.70 -7.02
CA ARG A 154 43.76 -5.75 -6.97
C ARG A 154 44.28 -7.18 -6.86
N GLU A 155 43.66 -7.99 -6.01
CA GLU A 155 44.01 -9.41 -5.88
C GLU A 155 43.77 -10.17 -7.18
N GLN A 156 42.63 -9.97 -7.83
CA GLN A 156 42.30 -10.61 -9.11
C GLN A 156 43.29 -10.22 -10.22
N ILE A 157 43.66 -8.94 -10.32
CA ILE A 157 44.67 -8.47 -11.27
C ILE A 157 46.02 -9.15 -10.99
N SER A 158 46.43 -9.23 -9.72
CA SER A 158 47.68 -9.88 -9.32
C SER A 158 47.69 -11.37 -9.64
N SER A 159 46.61 -12.09 -9.29
CA SER A 159 46.45 -13.52 -9.59
C SER A 159 46.47 -13.78 -11.09
N ARG A 160 45.69 -13.03 -11.87
CA ARG A 160 45.70 -13.12 -13.33
C ARG A 160 47.09 -12.86 -13.93
N ALA A 161 47.81 -11.87 -13.40
CA ALA A 161 49.17 -11.58 -13.85
C ALA A 161 50.15 -12.72 -13.51
N LYS A 162 49.97 -13.42 -12.38
CA LYS A 162 50.73 -14.63 -12.04
C LYS A 162 50.42 -15.77 -13.01
N GLU A 163 49.14 -16.08 -13.21
CA GLU A 163 48.70 -17.11 -14.16
C GLU A 163 49.25 -16.86 -15.57
N MET A 164 49.17 -15.62 -16.07
CA MET A 164 49.72 -15.27 -17.38
C MET A 164 51.24 -15.44 -17.47
N ARG A 165 51.98 -15.19 -16.38
CA ARG A 165 53.43 -15.44 -16.32
C ARG A 165 53.72 -16.93 -16.35
N GLU A 166 52.99 -17.73 -15.58
CA GLU A 166 53.12 -19.18 -15.55
C GLU A 166 52.88 -19.78 -16.95
N TYR A 167 51.80 -19.38 -17.63
CA TYR A 167 51.55 -19.81 -19.01
C TYR A 167 52.66 -19.41 -19.98
N ARG A 168 53.21 -18.19 -19.86
CA ARG A 168 54.32 -17.75 -20.70
C ARG A 168 55.56 -18.62 -20.49
N ASP A 169 55.89 -18.91 -19.24
CA ASP A 169 57.09 -19.66 -18.88
C ASP A 169 56.96 -21.15 -19.26
N GLU A 170 55.76 -21.74 -19.10
CA GLU A 170 55.43 -23.08 -19.59
C GLU A 170 55.51 -23.18 -21.12
N ASN A 171 54.93 -22.21 -21.84
CA ASN A 171 55.01 -22.17 -23.30
C ASN A 171 56.46 -22.08 -23.78
N LYS A 172 57.29 -21.28 -23.10
CA LYS A 172 58.73 -21.20 -23.39
C LYS A 172 59.42 -22.53 -23.15
N ARG A 173 59.15 -23.18 -22.02
CA ARG A 173 59.70 -24.51 -21.70
C ARG A 173 59.32 -25.55 -22.76
N LEU A 174 58.06 -25.59 -23.19
CA LEU A 174 57.58 -26.48 -24.25
C LEU A 174 58.27 -26.21 -25.58
N MET A 175 58.40 -24.93 -25.96
CA MET A 175 59.11 -24.52 -27.18
C MET A 175 60.57 -24.98 -27.17
N GLU A 176 61.28 -24.76 -26.06
CA GLU A 176 62.67 -25.20 -25.90
C GLU A 176 62.79 -26.74 -25.96
N GLN A 177 61.86 -27.46 -25.35
CA GLN A 177 61.81 -28.92 -25.42
C GLN A 177 61.60 -29.40 -26.86
N CYS A 178 60.60 -28.86 -27.56
CA CYS A 178 60.37 -29.14 -28.97
C CYS A 178 61.60 -28.86 -29.85
N TRP A 179 62.35 -27.78 -29.56
CA TRP A 179 63.60 -27.49 -30.26
C TRP A 179 64.70 -28.52 -29.99
N ARG A 180 64.87 -28.95 -28.73
CA ARG A 180 65.82 -30.02 -28.37
C ARG A 180 65.45 -31.32 -29.07
N ASP A 181 64.18 -31.72 -29.01
CA ASP A 181 63.69 -32.95 -29.62
C ASP A 181 63.89 -32.94 -31.14
N ARG A 182 63.55 -31.84 -31.82
CA ARG A 182 63.83 -31.67 -33.26
C ARG A 182 65.32 -31.69 -33.59
N ALA A 183 66.19 -31.17 -32.73
CA ALA A 183 67.64 -31.25 -32.93
C ALA A 183 68.14 -32.69 -32.84
N VAL A 184 67.66 -33.45 -31.85
CA VAL A 184 67.96 -34.88 -31.69
C VAL A 184 67.43 -35.69 -32.87
N SER A 185 66.16 -35.51 -33.27
CA SER A 185 65.57 -36.21 -34.41
C SER A 185 66.36 -35.96 -35.69
N ARG A 186 66.73 -34.70 -35.98
CA ARG A 186 67.59 -34.37 -37.14
C ARG A 186 68.95 -35.06 -37.07
N SER A 187 69.57 -35.13 -35.88
CA SER A 187 70.85 -35.84 -35.71
C SER A 187 70.70 -37.34 -35.97
N LEU A 188 69.62 -37.96 -35.49
CA LEU A 188 69.34 -39.37 -35.71
C LEU A 188 69.03 -39.67 -37.18
N GLU A 189 68.25 -38.81 -37.84
CA GLU A 189 67.97 -38.88 -39.28
C GLU A 189 69.28 -38.82 -40.09
N MET A 190 70.17 -37.87 -39.79
CA MET A 190 71.48 -37.80 -40.46
C MET A 190 72.32 -39.06 -40.24
N LEU A 191 72.35 -39.63 -39.02
CA LEU A 191 73.07 -40.88 -38.76
C LEU A 191 72.47 -42.07 -39.53
N ARG A 192 71.14 -42.15 -39.57
CA ARG A 192 70.41 -43.18 -40.31
C ARG A 192 70.69 -43.08 -41.80
N ASP A 193 70.61 -41.88 -42.37
CA ASP A 193 70.84 -41.66 -43.80
C ASP A 193 72.30 -41.99 -44.17
N ARG A 194 73.27 -41.66 -43.30
CA ARG A 194 74.67 -42.08 -43.49
C ARG A 194 74.84 -43.60 -43.48
N ALA A 195 74.13 -44.31 -42.60
CA ALA A 195 74.15 -45.77 -42.56
C ALA A 195 73.53 -46.39 -43.83
N LEU A 196 72.44 -45.79 -44.34
CA LEU A 196 71.79 -46.24 -45.58
C LEU A 196 72.66 -46.04 -46.83
N LEU A 197 73.48 -44.97 -46.85
CA LEU A 197 74.44 -44.74 -47.95
C LEU A 197 75.47 -45.87 -48.13
N GLN A 198 75.71 -46.69 -47.10
CA GLN A 198 76.56 -47.89 -47.22
C GLN A 198 75.95 -48.94 -48.15
N TYR A 199 74.62 -48.95 -48.30
CA TYR A 199 73.88 -49.94 -49.08
C TYR A 199 73.25 -49.35 -50.36
N ASN A 200 72.91 -48.06 -50.37
CA ASN A 200 72.35 -47.36 -51.52
C ASN A 200 73.00 -45.98 -51.68
N PRO A 201 73.71 -45.69 -52.79
CA PRO A 201 74.51 -44.47 -52.92
C PRO A 201 73.70 -43.18 -53.10
N LEU A 202 72.37 -43.24 -53.24
CA LEU A 202 71.50 -42.07 -53.44
C LEU A 202 70.88 -41.60 -52.12
N ASN A 203 71.08 -40.32 -51.79
CA ASN A 203 70.45 -39.66 -50.64
C ASN A 203 69.04 -39.14 -51.00
N TRP A 204 68.05 -40.02 -50.95
CA TRP A 204 66.66 -39.71 -51.32
C TRP A 204 65.98 -38.66 -50.43
N SER A 205 66.40 -38.55 -49.16
CA SER A 205 65.83 -37.61 -48.20
C SER A 205 66.44 -36.20 -48.30
N CYS A 206 67.54 -36.02 -49.05
CA CYS A 206 68.26 -34.74 -49.21
C CYS A 206 68.64 -34.06 -47.87
N THR A 207 68.76 -34.84 -46.80
CA THR A 207 69.03 -34.37 -45.42
C THR A 207 70.53 -34.20 -45.14
N LEU A 208 71.35 -35.06 -45.74
CA LEU A 208 72.81 -34.95 -45.72
C LEU A 208 73.26 -33.87 -46.71
N LYS A 209 73.94 -32.85 -46.19
CA LYS A 209 74.66 -31.85 -46.98
C LYS A 209 76.08 -32.30 -47.27
#